data_AF-A0A1J5IYJ5-F1
#
_entry.id   AF-A0A1J5IYJ5-F1
#
_cell.length_a   1.000
_cell.length_b   1.000
_cell.length_c   1.000
_cell.angle_alpha   90.00
_cell.angle_beta   90.00
_cell.angle_gamma   90.00
#
_symmetry.space_group_name_H-M   'P 1'
#
loop_
_entity.id
_entity.type
_entity.pdbx_description
1 polymer ?
#
loop_
_entity_poly.entity_id
_entity_poly.type
_entity_poly.pdbx_seq_one_letter_code
_entity_poly.pdbx_strand_id
1 'polypeptide(L)'
;MIFRQGFNSLVFTGLLLTCAGCAGVGPHTVARDRFDYTSAISDSWKAQMLINMVKMRYGDTPTFLDVASVINQYSVESQVDLRFSWADPVTAALTNTQSTGGATRYIDRPTITYSPISGDKFARSFMTPIPPASILSLIQANYPVDLVFRLCVHSVNGIRNRFGGAARARPADPEFYPLLERMKRLQAAGAIGLRVQKTTEKNATLMTIRGKMDAASAEDSLAARRMLGLAPTADEFSVAYASLASNDREVAILSRSILEIIIDLASYIEVPEVHVEENRVNPTQTEDTGSGVPSTPLIRIHSSRDQPADAFAAVPYHGYWFWIDDRDLPSKRMFSFLMFIFTLVETGGKEGAPIVTIPAG
;
A
#
# COMPACT_ATOMS: atom_id res chain seq x y z
N MET A 1 71.82 41.13 15.95
CA MET A 1 71.36 40.98 14.55
C MET A 1 70.59 39.68 14.46
N ILE A 2 69.27 39.79 14.51
CA ILE A 2 68.31 38.72 14.80
C ILE A 2 67.81 38.18 13.46
N PHE A 3 68.45 37.12 12.98
CA PHE A 3 67.98 36.32 11.85
C PHE A 3 67.61 34.94 12.41
N ARG A 4 66.60 34.30 11.80
CA ARG A 4 66.37 32.83 11.79
C ARG A 4 65.32 32.20 12.72
N GLN A 5 64.18 32.86 13.00
CA GLN A 5 63.02 32.16 13.62
C GLN A 5 61.64 32.34 12.97
N GLY A 6 61.47 33.24 11.99
CA GLY A 6 60.11 33.53 11.44
C GLY A 6 59.62 32.63 10.30
N PHE A 7 60.50 31.92 9.58
CA PHE A 7 60.13 31.29 8.29
C PHE A 7 59.62 29.84 8.42
N ASN A 8 60.04 29.11 9.46
CA ASN A 8 59.61 27.71 9.65
C ASN A 8 58.19 27.58 10.25
N SER A 9 57.66 28.63 10.89
CA SER A 9 56.33 28.55 11.51
C SER A 9 55.20 28.72 10.48
N LEU A 10 55.41 29.52 9.42
CA LEU A 10 54.38 29.79 8.40
C LEU A 10 54.20 28.63 7.41
N VAL A 11 55.27 27.88 7.11
CA VAL A 11 55.20 26.69 6.25
C VAL A 11 54.51 25.52 6.97
N PHE A 12 54.69 25.39 8.28
CA PHE A 12 54.03 24.35 9.07
C PHE A 12 52.53 24.62 9.26
N THR A 13 52.12 25.88 9.39
CA THR A 13 50.69 26.24 9.48
C THR A 13 49.95 26.08 8.16
N GLY A 14 50.60 26.27 7.01
CA GLY A 14 50.00 26.04 5.69
C GLY A 14 49.77 24.56 5.37
N LEU A 15 50.68 23.67 5.80
CA LEU A 15 50.60 22.22 5.56
C LEU A 15 49.57 21.51 6.48
N LEU A 16 49.25 22.11 7.63
CA LEU A 16 48.24 21.59 8.56
C LEU A 16 46.79 21.85 8.11
N LEU A 17 46.54 22.82 7.23
CA LEU A 17 45.20 23.09 6.68
C LEU A 17 44.84 22.20 5.48
N THR A 18 45.80 21.60 4.79
CA THR A 18 45.54 20.70 3.65
C THR A 18 45.14 19.28 4.06
N CYS A 19 45.31 18.91 5.34
CA CYS A 19 44.94 17.58 5.84
C CYS A 19 43.55 17.51 6.51
N ALA A 20 42.83 18.63 6.63
CA ALA A 20 41.48 18.65 7.21
C ALA A 20 40.34 18.41 6.19
N GLY A 21 40.68 18.16 4.92
CA GLY A 21 39.72 18.15 3.80
C GLY A 21 39.24 16.79 3.28
N CYS A 22 39.63 15.66 3.91
CA CYS A 22 39.20 14.32 3.47
C CYS A 22 38.31 13.60 4.50
N ALA A 23 37.66 14.34 5.39
CA ALA A 23 36.68 13.77 6.32
C ALA A 23 35.30 13.65 5.65
N GLY A 24 35.07 12.49 5.02
CA GLY A 24 33.73 11.91 4.94
C GLY A 24 32.87 12.25 3.71
N VAL A 25 33.33 11.92 2.50
CA VAL A 25 32.41 11.56 1.41
C VAL A 25 32.39 10.03 1.31
N GLY A 26 31.57 9.44 2.18
CA GLY A 26 31.38 8.00 2.37
C GLY A 26 30.36 7.75 3.51
N PRO A 27 30.04 6.49 3.84
CA PRO A 27 28.73 5.80 3.93
C PRO A 27 27.48 6.49 4.56
N HIS A 28 27.60 7.71 5.08
CA HIS A 28 26.50 8.42 5.73
C HIS A 28 25.41 8.92 4.77
N THR A 29 25.73 9.13 3.49
CA THR A 29 24.72 9.40 2.45
C THR A 29 23.85 8.18 2.20
N VAL A 30 24.41 6.96 2.17
CA VAL A 30 23.66 5.72 1.92
C VAL A 30 22.53 5.51 2.94
N ALA A 31 22.78 5.80 4.22
CA ALA A 31 21.74 5.70 5.24
C ALA A 31 20.63 6.74 5.01
N ARG A 32 20.98 8.00 4.77
CA ARG A 32 20.03 9.09 4.47
C ARG A 32 19.24 8.83 3.19
N ASP A 33 19.94 8.46 2.13
CA ASP A 33 19.38 8.15 0.82
C ASP A 33 18.43 6.95 0.94
N ARG A 34 18.76 5.91 1.71
CA ARG A 34 17.85 4.77 1.93
C ARG A 34 16.54 5.19 2.59
N PHE A 35 16.56 6.12 3.55
CA PHE A 35 15.33 6.65 4.15
C PHE A 35 14.51 7.46 3.14
N ASP A 36 15.15 8.37 2.41
CA ASP A 36 14.52 9.22 1.39
C ASP A 36 13.98 8.39 0.20
N TYR A 37 14.66 7.30 -0.17
CA TYR A 37 14.20 6.36 -1.19
C TYR A 37 13.02 5.51 -0.70
N THR A 38 13.07 5.00 0.53
CA THR A 38 11.99 4.18 1.07
C THR A 38 10.70 4.99 1.23
N SER A 39 10.79 6.25 1.65
CA SER A 39 9.64 7.16 1.69
C SER A 39 9.12 7.47 0.29
N ALA A 40 9.99 7.81 -0.66
CA ALA A 40 9.58 8.09 -2.04
C ALA A 40 8.92 6.87 -2.73
N ILE A 41 9.42 5.66 -2.51
CA ILE A 41 8.81 4.42 -3.00
C ILE A 41 7.43 4.23 -2.37
N SER A 42 7.33 4.40 -1.05
CA SER A 42 6.05 4.27 -0.33
C SER A 42 5.02 5.28 -0.82
N ASP A 43 5.42 6.54 -1.02
CA ASP A 43 4.55 7.61 -1.52
C ASP A 43 4.12 7.37 -2.98
N SER A 44 5.04 6.92 -3.83
CA SER A 44 4.74 6.52 -5.21
C SER A 44 3.73 5.38 -5.25
N TRP A 45 3.87 4.38 -4.39
CA TRP A 45 2.95 3.24 -4.34
C TRP A 45 1.58 3.61 -3.80
N LYS A 46 1.50 4.48 -2.77
CA LYS A 46 0.23 5.08 -2.32
C LYS A 46 -0.45 5.87 -3.45
N ALA A 47 0.31 6.71 -4.16
CA ALA A 47 -0.21 7.49 -5.28
C ALA A 47 -0.70 6.59 -6.43
N GLN A 48 0.07 5.56 -6.79
CA GLN A 48 -0.32 4.58 -7.83
C GLN A 48 -1.60 3.84 -7.45
N MET A 49 -1.74 3.43 -6.19
CA MET A 49 -2.95 2.77 -5.73
C MET A 49 -4.15 3.71 -5.75
N LEU A 50 -3.99 4.93 -5.24
CA LEU A 50 -5.07 5.92 -5.20
C LEU A 50 -5.51 6.35 -6.60
N ILE A 51 -4.58 6.61 -7.53
CA ILE A 51 -4.96 6.98 -8.91
C ILE A 51 -5.68 5.83 -9.61
N ASN A 52 -5.30 4.57 -9.35
CA ASN A 52 -6.00 3.42 -9.92
C ASN A 52 -7.42 3.28 -9.34
N MET A 53 -7.61 3.51 -8.04
CA MET A 53 -8.96 3.58 -7.46
C MET A 53 -9.82 4.67 -8.14
N VAL A 54 -9.25 5.87 -8.34
CA VAL A 54 -9.94 6.97 -9.03
C VAL A 54 -10.25 6.59 -10.48
N LYS A 55 -9.28 6.06 -11.24
CA LYS A 55 -9.52 5.60 -12.62
C LYS A 55 -10.67 4.60 -12.70
N MET A 56 -10.67 3.58 -11.82
CA MET A 56 -11.75 2.59 -11.78
C MET A 56 -13.11 3.21 -11.43
N ARG A 57 -13.13 4.24 -10.59
CA ARG A 57 -14.36 5.00 -10.30
C ARG A 57 -14.91 5.73 -11.54
N TYR A 58 -14.05 6.22 -12.42
CA TYR A 58 -14.40 6.87 -13.69
C TYR A 58 -14.52 5.89 -14.87
N GLY A 59 -14.45 4.57 -14.64
CA GLY A 59 -14.54 3.56 -15.69
C GLY A 59 -13.30 3.45 -16.58
N ASP A 60 -12.18 4.02 -16.15
CA ASP A 60 -10.88 3.95 -16.83
C ASP A 60 -10.11 2.68 -16.41
N THR A 61 -9.15 2.26 -17.24
CA THR A 61 -8.37 1.04 -17.05
C THR A 61 -7.28 1.25 -16.01
N PRO A 62 -7.20 0.42 -14.95
CA PRO A 62 -6.14 0.53 -13.96
C PRO A 62 -4.80 0.12 -14.57
N THR A 63 -3.71 0.76 -14.15
CA THR A 63 -2.35 0.43 -14.59
C THR A 63 -1.45 0.29 -13.37
N PHE A 64 -0.91 -0.91 -13.15
CA PHE A 64 0.02 -1.17 -12.05
C PHE A 64 1.42 -1.39 -12.61
N LEU A 65 2.37 -0.62 -12.09
CA LEU A 65 3.79 -0.81 -12.35
C LEU A 65 4.42 -1.50 -11.14
N ASP A 66 5.27 -2.48 -11.42
CA ASP A 66 6.11 -3.18 -10.44
C ASP A 66 7.52 -2.56 -10.49
N VAL A 67 8.13 -2.35 -9.33
CA VAL A 67 9.50 -1.83 -9.22
C VAL A 67 10.44 -3.02 -9.23
N ALA A 68 10.92 -3.39 -10.41
CA ALA A 68 11.69 -4.63 -10.60
C ALA A 68 13.12 -4.54 -10.01
N SER A 69 13.76 -3.38 -10.09
CA SER A 69 15.07 -3.15 -9.49
C SER A 69 15.40 -1.67 -9.34
N VAL A 70 16.16 -1.35 -8.30
CA VAL A 70 16.80 -0.05 -8.09
C VAL A 70 18.30 -0.28 -8.16
N ILE A 71 18.96 0.26 -9.19
CA ILE A 71 20.43 0.20 -9.34
C ILE A 71 20.98 1.61 -9.13
N ASN A 72 21.77 1.80 -8.07
CA ASN A 72 22.47 3.05 -7.81
C ASN A 72 23.81 3.06 -8.56
N GLN A 73 24.04 4.07 -9.40
CA GLN A 73 25.33 4.34 -10.02
C GLN A 73 25.88 5.66 -9.46
N TYR A 74 27.00 5.57 -8.75
CA TYR A 74 27.71 6.73 -8.23
C TYR A 74 28.85 7.07 -9.20
N SER A 75 28.82 8.24 -9.84
CA SER A 75 29.99 8.78 -10.55
C SER A 75 30.42 10.11 -9.94
N VAL A 76 31.70 10.18 -9.59
CA VAL A 76 32.36 11.43 -9.17
C VAL A 76 33.25 11.86 -10.33
N GLU A 77 32.77 12.80 -11.13
CA GLU A 77 33.59 13.46 -12.15
C GLU A 77 34.25 14.70 -11.55
N SER A 78 35.58 14.68 -11.45
CA SER A 78 36.39 15.84 -11.09
C SER A 78 37.12 16.33 -12.34
N GLN A 79 36.62 17.42 -12.93
CA GLN A 79 37.32 18.09 -14.03
C GLN A 79 38.18 19.21 -13.44
N VAL A 80 39.50 19.04 -13.51
CA VAL A 80 40.48 20.05 -13.06
C VAL A 80 41.05 20.73 -14.30
N ASP A 81 40.48 21.87 -14.69
CA ASP A 81 41.02 22.72 -15.76
C ASP A 81 42.09 23.67 -15.19
N LEU A 82 43.37 23.36 -15.43
CA LEU A 82 44.49 24.25 -15.12
C LEU A 82 44.79 25.15 -16.33
N ARG A 83 44.26 26.39 -16.31
CA ARG A 83 44.62 27.43 -17.28
C ARG A 83 45.72 28.34 -16.71
N PHE A 84 46.93 28.23 -17.25
CA PHE A 84 48.00 29.20 -16.99
C PHE A 84 47.90 30.36 -18.01
N SER A 85 47.46 31.53 -17.53
CA SER A 85 47.50 32.78 -18.30
C SER A 85 48.77 33.56 -17.94
N TRP A 86 49.53 33.98 -18.95
CA TRP A 86 50.73 34.79 -18.79
C TRP A 86 50.32 36.23 -19.11
N ALA A 87 50.25 37.07 -18.08
CA ALA A 87 49.91 38.48 -18.26
C ALA A 87 51.12 39.26 -18.78
N ASP A 88 51.00 39.86 -19.96
CA ASP A 88 51.91 40.90 -20.44
C ASP A 88 51.68 42.20 -19.63
N PRO A 89 52.73 42.86 -19.11
CA PRO A 89 52.60 44.01 -18.21
C PRO A 89 51.91 45.25 -18.80
N VAL A 90 51.59 45.29 -20.10
CA VAL A 90 50.98 46.46 -20.74
C VAL A 90 49.44 46.53 -20.60
N THR A 91 48.75 45.44 -20.25
CA THR A 91 47.27 45.39 -20.24
C THR A 91 46.62 45.11 -18.88
N ALA A 92 47.36 45.26 -17.77
CA ALA A 92 46.89 44.99 -16.41
C ALA A 92 45.74 45.89 -15.88
N ALA A 93 45.20 46.80 -16.71
CA ALA A 93 44.16 47.76 -16.31
C ALA A 93 42.72 47.38 -16.71
N LEU A 94 42.47 46.29 -17.45
CA LEU A 94 41.13 46.03 -18.01
C LEU A 94 40.48 44.67 -17.72
N THR A 95 41.11 43.74 -17.00
CA THR A 95 40.48 42.45 -16.70
C THR A 95 40.84 41.93 -15.31
N ASN A 96 40.02 42.28 -14.33
CA ASN A 96 40.01 41.60 -13.03
C ASN A 96 39.08 40.38 -13.13
N THR A 97 39.60 39.25 -13.60
CA THR A 97 38.91 37.96 -13.50
C THR A 97 39.83 36.94 -12.83
N GLN A 98 39.81 36.91 -11.50
CA GLN A 98 40.14 35.71 -10.75
C GLN A 98 38.95 34.75 -10.84
N SER A 99 39.10 33.68 -11.60
CA SER A 99 38.25 32.50 -11.46
C SER A 99 39.11 31.31 -11.04
N THR A 100 39.19 31.09 -9.73
CA THR A 100 39.45 29.76 -9.18
C THR A 100 38.08 29.16 -8.89
N GLY A 101 37.77 28.06 -9.57
CA GLY A 101 36.52 27.34 -9.39
C GLY A 101 36.75 25.89 -9.75
N GLY A 102 36.94 25.04 -8.73
CA GLY A 102 36.77 23.60 -8.92
C GLY A 102 35.28 23.33 -9.08
N ALA A 103 34.86 22.82 -10.24
CA ALA A 103 33.50 22.33 -10.42
C ALA A 103 33.47 20.86 -9.99
N THR A 104 33.10 20.57 -8.75
CA THR A 104 32.76 19.21 -8.33
C THR A 104 31.33 18.92 -8.76
N ARG A 105 31.15 18.12 -9.82
CA ARG A 105 29.83 17.73 -10.30
C ARG A 105 29.47 16.38 -9.66
N TYR A 106 28.70 16.41 -8.58
CA TYR A 106 28.09 15.21 -8.02
C TYR A 106 26.88 14.84 -8.88
N ILE A 107 26.93 13.69 -9.56
CA ILE A 107 25.83 13.16 -10.37
C ILE A 107 25.36 11.86 -9.70
N ASP A 108 24.16 11.89 -9.13
CA ASP A 108 23.43 10.69 -8.72
C ASP A 108 22.30 10.44 -9.73
N ARG A 109 22.31 9.27 -10.38
CA ARG A 109 21.27 8.84 -11.32
C ARG A 109 20.84 7.42 -10.97
N PRO A 110 19.94 7.23 -9.99
CA PRO A 110 19.34 5.92 -9.77
C PRO A 110 18.57 5.52 -11.03
N THR A 111 18.89 4.36 -11.59
CA THR A 111 18.08 3.78 -12.67
C THR A 111 17.03 2.89 -12.03
N ILE A 112 15.78 3.37 -12.03
CA ILE A 112 14.62 2.60 -11.55
C ILE A 112 14.00 1.89 -12.75
N THR A 113 13.99 0.56 -12.73
CA THR A 113 13.35 -0.24 -13.78
C THR A 113 11.90 -0.52 -13.39
N TYR A 114 10.95 0.10 -14.08
CA TYR A 114 9.52 -0.19 -13.93
C TYR A 114 9.10 -1.24 -14.94
N SER A 115 8.45 -2.31 -14.46
CA SER A 115 7.85 -3.33 -15.34
C SER A 115 6.33 -3.30 -15.18
N PRO A 116 5.56 -3.08 -16.26
CA PRO A 116 4.10 -3.09 -16.16
C PRO A 116 3.60 -4.50 -15.83
N ILE A 117 2.68 -4.61 -14.86
CA ILE A 117 1.98 -5.86 -14.57
C ILE A 117 0.91 -6.04 -15.67
N SER A 118 1.24 -6.86 -16.67
CA SER A 118 0.38 -7.11 -17.84
C SER A 118 0.10 -8.61 -18.04
N GLY A 119 -0.98 -8.91 -18.75
CA GLY A 119 -1.33 -10.27 -19.15
C GLY A 119 -1.64 -11.21 -17.97
N ASP A 120 -1.02 -12.39 -17.96
CA ASP A 120 -1.30 -13.44 -16.98
C ASP A 120 -0.95 -13.06 -15.53
N LYS A 121 0.12 -12.28 -15.31
CA LYS A 121 0.50 -11.83 -13.95
C LYS A 121 -0.58 -10.91 -13.36
N PHE A 122 -1.15 -10.03 -14.18
CA PHE A 122 -2.27 -9.18 -13.78
C PHE A 122 -3.50 -10.03 -13.47
N ALA A 123 -3.87 -10.94 -14.37
CA ALA A 123 -5.02 -11.83 -14.17
C ALA A 123 -4.93 -12.64 -12.89
N ARG A 124 -3.78 -13.26 -12.64
CA ARG A 124 -3.57 -14.07 -11.44
C ARG A 124 -3.58 -13.23 -10.17
N SER A 125 -2.92 -12.08 -10.17
CA SER A 125 -2.74 -11.28 -8.93
C SER A 125 -3.97 -10.44 -8.58
N PHE A 126 -4.73 -9.96 -9.57
CA PHE A 126 -5.84 -9.04 -9.32
C PHE A 126 -7.23 -9.67 -9.49
N MET A 127 -7.39 -10.65 -10.38
CA MET A 127 -8.70 -11.24 -10.69
C MET A 127 -8.96 -12.56 -9.96
N THR A 128 -7.93 -13.21 -9.41
CA THR A 128 -8.13 -14.42 -8.59
C THR A 128 -8.72 -14.05 -7.23
N PRO A 129 -9.83 -14.68 -6.80
CA PRO A 129 -10.39 -14.49 -5.46
C PRO A 129 -9.41 -14.90 -4.36
N ILE A 130 -9.44 -14.20 -3.23
CA ILE A 130 -8.60 -14.52 -2.07
C ILE A 130 -9.06 -15.87 -1.49
N PRO A 131 -8.19 -16.88 -1.31
CA PRO A 131 -8.61 -18.15 -0.74
C PRO A 131 -9.25 -17.98 0.66
N PRO A 132 -10.40 -18.63 0.96
CA PRO A 132 -11.05 -18.53 2.27
C PRO A 132 -10.12 -18.85 3.45
N ALA A 133 -9.20 -19.80 3.28
CA ALA A 133 -8.21 -20.15 4.28
C ALA A 133 -7.30 -18.97 4.66
N SER A 134 -6.89 -18.15 3.69
CA SER A 134 -6.09 -16.94 3.91
C SER A 134 -6.89 -15.88 4.69
N ILE A 135 -8.17 -15.71 4.35
CA ILE A 135 -9.08 -14.78 5.07
C ILE A 135 -9.21 -15.19 6.54
N LEU A 136 -9.45 -16.48 6.81
CA LEU A 136 -9.56 -16.99 8.17
C LEU A 136 -8.23 -16.91 8.92
N SER A 137 -7.10 -17.01 8.22
CA SER A 137 -5.77 -16.86 8.82
C SER A 137 -5.53 -15.42 9.30
N LEU A 138 -6.04 -14.41 8.58
CA LEU A 138 -6.02 -13.01 9.06
C LEU A 138 -6.85 -12.86 10.35
N ILE A 139 -8.03 -13.48 10.41
CA ILE A 139 -8.90 -13.43 11.60
C ILE A 139 -8.21 -14.12 12.80
N GLN A 140 -7.53 -15.24 12.56
CA GLN A 140 -6.73 -15.93 13.57
C GLN A 140 -5.53 -15.08 14.03
N ALA A 141 -4.93 -14.30 13.14
CA ALA A 141 -3.91 -13.30 13.45
C ALA A 141 -4.49 -12.03 14.13
N ASN A 142 -5.74 -12.08 14.56
CA ASN A 142 -6.43 -11.05 15.32
C ASN A 142 -6.70 -9.75 14.53
N TYR A 143 -6.73 -9.83 13.19
CA TYR A 143 -7.31 -8.75 12.38
C TYR A 143 -8.83 -8.71 12.60
N PRO A 144 -9.45 -7.53 12.77
CA PRO A 144 -10.88 -7.43 13.10
C PRO A 144 -11.76 -8.13 12.06
N VAL A 145 -12.57 -9.10 12.50
CA VAL A 145 -13.40 -9.91 11.60
C VAL A 145 -14.44 -9.08 10.84
N ASP A 146 -14.97 -8.03 11.46
CA ASP A 146 -15.87 -7.07 10.82
C ASP A 146 -15.18 -6.38 9.64
N LEU A 147 -13.93 -5.92 9.80
CA LEU A 147 -13.15 -5.31 8.74
C LEU A 147 -12.84 -6.30 7.61
N VAL A 148 -12.31 -7.48 7.99
CA VAL A 148 -11.86 -8.51 7.03
C VAL A 148 -13.03 -9.00 6.19
N PHE A 149 -14.18 -9.30 6.79
CA PHE A 149 -15.34 -9.80 6.05
C PHE A 149 -16.02 -8.71 5.22
N ARG A 150 -16.13 -7.47 5.75
CA ARG A 150 -16.66 -6.34 4.96
C ARG A 150 -15.85 -6.11 3.69
N LEU A 151 -14.53 -6.24 3.77
CA LEU A 151 -13.63 -5.98 2.65
C LEU A 151 -13.51 -7.19 1.70
N CYS A 152 -13.22 -8.37 2.23
CA CYS A 152 -12.73 -9.50 1.42
C CYS A 152 -13.80 -10.50 0.98
N VAL A 153 -15.06 -10.37 1.45
CA VAL A 153 -16.09 -11.39 1.26
C VAL A 153 -17.31 -10.84 0.50
N HIS A 154 -17.80 -11.59 -0.49
CA HIS A 154 -19.07 -11.35 -1.18
C HIS A 154 -20.26 -11.95 -0.42
N SER A 155 -20.11 -13.15 0.14
CA SER A 155 -21.14 -13.78 0.97
C SER A 155 -20.58 -14.86 1.88
N VAL A 156 -21.27 -15.12 2.99
CA VAL A 156 -21.02 -16.26 3.88
C VAL A 156 -22.33 -17.03 4.06
N ASN A 157 -22.36 -18.31 3.69
CA ASN A 157 -23.55 -19.17 3.72
C ASN A 157 -24.81 -18.49 3.14
N GLY A 158 -24.68 -17.85 1.98
CA GLY A 158 -25.79 -17.15 1.32
C GLY A 158 -26.09 -15.74 1.84
N ILE A 159 -25.60 -15.33 3.03
CA ILE A 159 -25.75 -13.95 3.52
C ILE A 159 -24.79 -13.06 2.77
N ARG A 160 -25.31 -12.12 1.98
CA ARG A 160 -24.53 -11.29 1.07
C ARG A 160 -24.07 -9.99 1.71
N ASN A 161 -22.81 -9.66 1.43
CA ASN A 161 -22.21 -8.38 1.74
C ASN A 161 -22.52 -7.35 0.63
N ARG A 162 -22.55 -6.06 1.00
CA ARG A 162 -22.65 -4.93 0.08
C ARG A 162 -21.57 -5.00 -0.99
N PHE A 163 -21.90 -4.58 -2.20
CA PHE A 163 -20.90 -4.29 -3.22
C PHE A 163 -21.29 -3.01 -3.96
N GLY A 164 -20.41 -2.01 -4.00
CA GLY A 164 -20.67 -0.68 -4.53
C GLY A 164 -20.21 -0.45 -5.97
N GLY A 165 -19.62 -1.45 -6.64
CA GLY A 165 -19.21 -1.31 -8.04
C GLY A 165 -20.38 -1.00 -8.95
N ALA A 166 -20.30 0.09 -9.73
CA ALA A 166 -21.42 0.65 -10.50
C ALA A 166 -22.20 -0.39 -11.35
N ALA A 167 -21.50 -1.35 -11.94
CA ALA A 167 -22.11 -2.39 -12.78
C ALA A 167 -22.91 -3.46 -12.00
N ARG A 168 -22.62 -3.68 -10.71
CA ARG A 168 -23.22 -4.73 -9.88
C ARG A 168 -23.58 -4.21 -8.48
N ALA A 169 -23.92 -2.92 -8.37
CA ALA A 169 -24.17 -2.27 -7.10
C ALA A 169 -25.32 -2.97 -6.37
N ARG A 170 -25.10 -3.32 -5.11
CA ARG A 170 -26.09 -4.00 -4.26
C ARG A 170 -25.89 -3.65 -2.79
N PRO A 171 -26.98 -3.48 -2.02
CA PRO A 171 -26.89 -3.36 -0.57
C PRO A 171 -26.45 -4.69 0.08
N ALA A 172 -26.03 -4.64 1.33
CA ALA A 172 -25.84 -5.83 2.15
C ALA A 172 -27.21 -6.41 2.55
N ASP A 173 -27.29 -7.73 2.74
CA ASP A 173 -28.47 -8.33 3.34
C ASP A 173 -28.60 -7.85 4.80
N PRO A 174 -29.81 -7.65 5.35
CA PRO A 174 -30.01 -7.08 6.70
C PRO A 174 -29.33 -7.89 7.83
N GLU A 175 -29.12 -9.18 7.59
CA GLU A 175 -28.48 -10.12 8.54
C GLU A 175 -26.95 -9.98 8.57
N PHE A 176 -26.34 -9.36 7.56
CA PHE A 176 -24.89 -9.34 7.41
C PHE A 176 -24.20 -8.56 8.54
N TYR A 177 -24.64 -7.33 8.84
CA TYR A 177 -24.03 -6.53 9.91
C TYR A 177 -24.25 -7.12 11.31
N PRO A 178 -25.46 -7.59 11.69
CA PRO A 178 -25.66 -8.31 12.94
C PRO A 178 -24.79 -9.56 13.08
N LEU A 179 -24.54 -10.30 11.99
CA LEU A 179 -23.61 -11.45 12.00
C LEU A 179 -22.20 -11.00 12.36
N LEU A 180 -21.70 -9.94 11.72
CA LEU A 180 -20.35 -9.43 11.98
C LEU A 180 -20.15 -8.96 13.42
N GLU A 181 -21.13 -8.28 14.01
CA GLU A 181 -21.07 -7.85 15.41
C GLU A 181 -20.98 -9.03 16.38
N ARG A 182 -21.67 -10.13 16.09
CA ARG A 182 -21.56 -11.37 16.88
C ARG A 182 -20.21 -12.05 16.67
N MET A 183 -19.75 -12.17 15.43
CA MET A 183 -18.43 -12.72 15.12
C MET A 183 -17.31 -11.91 15.79
N LYS A 184 -17.43 -10.59 15.84
CA LYS A 184 -16.47 -9.69 16.50
C LYS A 184 -16.41 -9.93 18.01
N ARG A 185 -17.56 -10.10 18.67
CA ARG A 185 -17.62 -10.48 20.09
C ARG A 185 -17.00 -11.85 20.34
N LEU A 186 -17.28 -12.83 19.48
CA LEU A 186 -16.66 -14.16 19.54
C LEU A 186 -15.14 -14.12 19.32
N GLN A 187 -14.66 -13.27 18.41
CA GLN A 187 -13.23 -13.07 18.19
C GLN A 187 -12.57 -12.46 19.43
N ALA A 188 -13.18 -11.42 20.02
CA ALA A 188 -12.68 -10.78 21.23
C ALA A 188 -12.62 -11.72 22.43
N ALA A 189 -13.57 -12.67 22.52
CA ALA A 189 -13.57 -13.74 23.52
C ALA A 189 -12.56 -14.86 23.24
N GLY A 190 -11.82 -14.82 22.12
CA GLY A 190 -10.88 -15.87 21.72
C GLY A 190 -11.57 -17.19 21.36
N ALA A 191 -12.85 -17.13 21.01
CA ALA A 191 -13.71 -18.28 20.76
C ALA A 191 -13.58 -18.84 19.34
N ILE A 192 -13.00 -18.07 18.42
CA ILE A 192 -12.75 -18.47 17.03
C ILE A 192 -11.34 -19.06 16.93
N GLY A 193 -11.25 -20.31 16.44
CA GLY A 193 -9.99 -20.96 16.13
C GLY A 193 -9.97 -21.52 14.71
N LEU A 194 -8.82 -21.51 14.07
CA LEU A 194 -8.62 -22.14 12.76
C LEU A 194 -7.68 -23.33 12.91
N ARG A 195 -8.03 -24.44 12.27
CA ARG A 195 -7.18 -25.62 12.16
C ARG A 195 -7.12 -26.01 10.68
N VAL A 196 -5.92 -26.00 10.10
CA VAL A 196 -5.71 -26.54 8.75
C VAL A 196 -5.38 -28.02 8.90
N GLN A 197 -6.25 -28.88 8.37
CA GLN A 197 -6.01 -30.31 8.31
C GLN A 197 -5.58 -30.69 6.89
N LYS A 198 -4.41 -31.31 6.77
CA LYS A 198 -3.97 -31.88 5.49
C LYS A 198 -4.68 -33.22 5.31
N THR A 199 -5.67 -33.27 4.42
CA THR A 199 -6.26 -34.54 3.96
C THR A 199 -5.49 -35.02 2.73
N THR A 200 -5.47 -36.33 2.49
CA THR A 200 -4.64 -37.04 1.51
C THR A 200 -4.70 -36.49 0.08
N GLU A 201 -5.74 -35.74 -0.28
CA GLU A 201 -5.90 -35.12 -1.61
C GLU A 201 -6.16 -33.60 -1.61
N LYS A 202 -6.52 -32.98 -0.48
CA LYS A 202 -6.79 -31.53 -0.36
C LYS A 202 -6.50 -31.01 1.06
N ASN A 203 -6.00 -29.78 1.16
CA ASN A 203 -5.93 -29.06 2.44
C ASN A 203 -7.37 -28.68 2.85
N ALA A 204 -7.93 -29.38 3.83
CA ALA A 204 -9.22 -29.02 4.41
C ALA A 204 -9.01 -27.97 5.50
N THR A 205 -9.63 -26.81 5.33
CA THR A 205 -9.62 -25.77 6.36
C THR A 205 -10.80 -26.02 7.29
N LEU A 206 -10.52 -26.29 8.56
CA LEU A 206 -11.51 -26.49 9.60
C LEU A 206 -11.58 -25.24 10.48
N MET A 207 -12.74 -24.63 10.54
CA MET A 207 -13.04 -23.61 11.53
C MET A 207 -13.54 -24.31 12.80
N THR A 208 -12.88 -24.05 13.91
CA THR A 208 -13.24 -24.58 15.22
C THR A 208 -13.76 -23.46 16.09
N ILE A 209 -14.86 -23.71 16.79
CA ILE A 209 -15.35 -22.79 17.82
C ILE A 209 -15.00 -23.43 19.17
N ARG A 210 -14.21 -22.74 20.00
CA ARG A 210 -13.73 -23.31 21.26
C ARG A 210 -14.90 -23.57 22.22
N GLY A 211 -14.86 -24.72 22.90
CA GLY A 211 -15.94 -25.16 23.80
C GLY A 211 -15.96 -24.52 25.20
N LYS A 212 -14.87 -23.92 25.68
CA LYS A 212 -14.89 -23.15 26.95
C LYS A 212 -15.23 -21.70 26.66
N MET A 213 -16.50 -21.36 26.80
CA MET A 213 -17.07 -20.03 26.60
C MET A 213 -17.80 -19.58 27.86
N ASP A 214 -17.88 -18.26 28.07
CA ASP A 214 -18.86 -17.69 28.99
C ASP A 214 -20.28 -17.77 28.39
N ALA A 215 -21.30 -17.52 29.22
CA ALA A 215 -22.70 -17.62 28.79
C ALA A 215 -23.03 -16.68 27.62
N ALA A 216 -22.45 -15.47 27.61
CA ALA A 216 -22.66 -14.49 26.55
C ALA A 216 -22.05 -14.94 25.21
N SER A 217 -20.81 -15.45 25.20
CA SER A 217 -20.19 -15.98 23.97
C SER A 217 -20.88 -17.25 23.48
N ALA A 218 -21.43 -18.07 24.38
CA ALA A 218 -22.22 -19.23 23.98
C ALA A 218 -23.53 -18.82 23.26
N GLU A 219 -24.21 -17.78 23.74
CA GLU A 219 -25.39 -17.22 23.07
C GLU A 219 -25.04 -16.63 21.70
N ASP A 220 -23.98 -15.82 21.62
CA ASP A 220 -23.52 -15.23 20.36
C ASP A 220 -23.07 -16.30 19.35
N SER A 221 -22.42 -17.36 19.81
CA SER A 221 -22.03 -18.52 19.00
C SER A 221 -23.25 -19.22 18.42
N LEU A 222 -24.25 -19.50 19.25
CA LEU A 222 -25.47 -20.18 18.84
C LEU A 222 -26.30 -19.32 17.89
N ALA A 223 -26.38 -18.00 18.11
CA ALA A 223 -27.02 -17.06 17.21
C ALA A 223 -26.30 -16.98 15.86
N ALA A 224 -24.97 -16.86 15.84
CA ALA A 224 -24.18 -16.86 14.61
C ALA A 224 -24.34 -18.17 13.82
N ARG A 225 -24.36 -19.33 14.50
CA ARG A 225 -24.63 -20.63 13.89
C ARG A 225 -26.01 -20.69 13.26
N ARG A 226 -27.05 -20.21 13.94
CA ARG A 226 -28.42 -20.15 13.40
C ARG A 226 -28.51 -19.28 12.15
N MET A 227 -27.88 -18.10 12.17
CA MET A 227 -27.84 -17.20 11.01
C MET A 227 -27.16 -17.87 9.81
N LEU A 228 -26.08 -18.60 10.06
CA LEU A 228 -25.32 -19.31 9.02
C LEU A 228 -25.91 -20.67 8.62
N GLY A 229 -27.03 -21.12 9.23
CA GLY A 229 -27.60 -22.44 8.97
C GLY A 229 -26.70 -23.61 9.41
N LEU A 230 -25.86 -23.39 10.42
CA LEU A 230 -24.89 -24.37 10.92
C LEU A 230 -25.45 -25.21 12.08
N ALA A 231 -24.96 -26.44 12.20
CA ALA A 231 -25.31 -27.36 13.27
C ALA A 231 -24.98 -26.75 14.66
N PRO A 232 -25.95 -26.69 15.59
CA PRO A 232 -25.80 -25.97 16.85
C PRO A 232 -24.80 -26.63 17.81
N THR A 233 -24.56 -27.93 17.68
CA THR A 233 -23.70 -28.72 18.58
C THR A 233 -22.38 -29.14 17.96
N ALA A 234 -22.09 -28.77 16.70
CA ALA A 234 -20.83 -29.12 16.07
C ALA A 234 -19.68 -28.22 16.59
N ASP A 235 -18.51 -28.82 16.79
CA ASP A 235 -17.30 -28.10 17.22
C ASP A 235 -16.39 -27.73 16.04
N GLU A 236 -16.52 -28.45 14.92
CA GLU A 236 -15.71 -28.28 13.71
C GLU A 236 -16.60 -28.09 12.49
N PHE A 237 -16.26 -27.09 11.68
CA PHE A 237 -16.91 -26.77 10.42
C PHE A 237 -15.88 -26.76 9.29
N SER A 238 -16.19 -27.46 8.20
CA SER A 238 -15.39 -27.39 6.98
C SER A 238 -15.57 -26.04 6.30
N VAL A 239 -14.54 -25.52 5.64
CA VAL A 239 -14.59 -24.25 4.92
C VAL A 239 -14.41 -24.50 3.43
N ALA A 240 -15.35 -24.00 2.63
CA ALA A 240 -15.34 -24.15 1.18
C ALA A 240 -15.42 -22.78 0.49
N TYR A 241 -14.79 -22.67 -0.68
CA TYR A 241 -15.01 -21.56 -1.59
C TYR A 241 -16.29 -21.83 -2.39
N ALA A 242 -17.41 -21.31 -1.92
CA ALA A 242 -18.74 -21.50 -2.50
C ALA A 242 -19.68 -20.36 -2.08
N SER A 243 -20.76 -20.15 -2.83
CA SER A 243 -21.82 -19.18 -2.48
C SER A 243 -22.78 -19.71 -1.40
N LEU A 244 -23.05 -21.02 -1.42
CA LEU A 244 -23.94 -21.73 -0.51
C LEU A 244 -23.22 -22.92 0.10
N ALA A 245 -23.55 -23.23 1.34
CA ALA A 245 -23.05 -24.42 2.02
C ALA A 245 -23.76 -25.66 1.48
N SER A 246 -23.01 -26.76 1.35
CA SER A 246 -23.52 -28.05 0.93
C SER A 246 -24.26 -28.79 2.05
N ASN A 247 -23.95 -28.47 3.31
CA ASN A 247 -24.54 -29.07 4.50
C ASN A 247 -24.40 -28.14 5.72
N ASP A 248 -24.99 -28.53 6.86
CA ASP A 248 -24.98 -27.80 8.13
C ASP A 248 -23.62 -27.84 8.87
N ARG A 249 -22.59 -28.45 8.29
CA ARG A 249 -21.21 -28.52 8.80
C ARG A 249 -20.20 -27.86 7.86
N GLU A 250 -20.68 -27.05 6.92
CA GLU A 250 -19.85 -26.33 5.96
C GLU A 250 -20.09 -24.82 6.05
N VAL A 251 -19.00 -24.05 6.12
CA VAL A 251 -18.99 -22.60 5.95
C VAL A 251 -18.52 -22.31 4.53
N ALA A 252 -19.48 -21.97 3.67
CA ALA A 252 -19.26 -21.49 2.33
C ALA A 252 -18.92 -19.99 2.35
N ILE A 253 -17.70 -19.65 1.95
CA ILE A 253 -17.23 -18.27 1.84
C ILE A 253 -16.98 -17.98 0.36
N LEU A 254 -17.76 -17.06 -0.20
CA LEU A 254 -17.48 -16.49 -1.51
C LEU A 254 -16.62 -15.25 -1.29
N SER A 255 -15.32 -15.36 -1.56
CA SER A 255 -14.37 -14.26 -1.41
C SER A 255 -14.32 -13.35 -2.63
N ARG A 256 -13.80 -12.14 -2.44
CA ARG A 256 -13.53 -11.16 -3.48
C ARG A 256 -12.12 -11.31 -4.02
N SER A 257 -11.94 -10.92 -5.27
CA SER A 257 -10.63 -10.62 -5.84
C SER A 257 -10.14 -9.23 -5.39
N ILE A 258 -8.83 -8.95 -5.52
CA ILE A 258 -8.30 -7.62 -5.20
C ILE A 258 -8.94 -6.57 -6.10
N LEU A 259 -9.14 -6.87 -7.38
CA LEU A 259 -9.83 -5.96 -8.30
C LEU A 259 -11.24 -5.58 -7.80
N GLU A 260 -12.00 -6.56 -7.31
CA GLU A 260 -13.33 -6.31 -6.73
C GLU A 260 -13.27 -5.48 -5.44
N ILE A 261 -12.24 -5.70 -4.60
CA ILE A 261 -12.02 -4.87 -3.41
C ILE A 261 -11.75 -3.41 -3.82
N ILE A 262 -10.91 -3.19 -4.83
CA ILE A 262 -10.57 -1.85 -5.33
C ILE A 262 -11.81 -1.17 -5.90
N ILE A 263 -12.62 -1.89 -6.70
CA ILE A 263 -13.88 -1.38 -7.25
C ILE A 263 -14.85 -0.99 -6.14
N ASP A 264 -14.99 -1.83 -5.12
CA ASP A 264 -15.89 -1.55 -3.99
C ASP A 264 -15.41 -0.33 -3.19
N LEU A 265 -14.12 -0.23 -2.89
CA LEU A 265 -13.55 0.92 -2.19
C LEU A 265 -13.64 2.21 -3.03
N ALA A 266 -13.43 2.12 -4.34
CA ALA A 266 -13.57 3.23 -5.27
C ALA A 266 -15.00 3.79 -5.29
N SER A 267 -16.02 2.98 -4.96
CA SER A 267 -17.41 3.43 -4.88
C SER A 267 -17.65 4.49 -3.79
N TYR A 268 -16.80 4.55 -2.76
CA TYR A 268 -16.91 5.54 -1.68
C TYR A 268 -16.20 6.87 -1.99
N ILE A 269 -15.53 6.99 -3.14
CA ILE A 269 -14.86 8.24 -3.53
C ILE A 269 -15.92 9.33 -3.72
N GLU A 270 -15.74 10.44 -3.02
CA GLU A 270 -16.53 11.66 -3.20
C GLU A 270 -16.10 12.30 -4.52
N VAL A 271 -17.01 12.30 -5.48
CA VAL A 271 -16.76 12.86 -6.82
C VAL A 271 -17.29 14.29 -6.91
N PRO A 272 -16.64 15.19 -7.68
CA PRO A 272 -17.15 16.53 -7.89
C PRO A 272 -18.53 16.50 -8.56
N GLU A 273 -19.47 17.31 -8.08
CA GLU A 273 -20.84 17.39 -8.63
C GLU A 273 -20.85 17.68 -10.13
N VAL A 274 -19.97 18.58 -10.59
CA VAL A 274 -19.81 18.91 -12.02
C VAL A 274 -19.51 17.66 -12.86
N HIS A 275 -18.70 16.72 -12.36
CA HIS A 275 -18.40 15.49 -13.09
C HIS A 275 -19.61 14.53 -13.16
N VAL A 276 -20.52 14.61 -12.18
CA VAL A 276 -21.78 13.87 -12.18
C VAL A 276 -22.75 14.49 -13.19
N GLU A 277 -22.91 15.81 -13.17
CA GLU A 277 -23.75 16.55 -14.12
C GLU A 277 -23.32 16.36 -15.58
N GLU A 278 -22.00 16.29 -15.82
CA GLU A 278 -21.42 16.02 -17.13
C GLU A 278 -21.48 14.53 -17.55
N ASN A 279 -22.08 13.65 -16.74
CA ASN A 279 -22.14 12.19 -16.95
C ASN A 279 -20.77 11.50 -17.09
N ARG A 280 -19.75 12.06 -16.44
CA ARG A 280 -18.39 11.49 -16.45
C ARG A 280 -18.21 10.41 -15.39
N VAL A 281 -19.04 10.47 -14.34
CA VAL A 281 -19.05 9.51 -13.25
C VAL A 281 -20.44 9.44 -12.62
N ASN A 282 -20.82 8.25 -12.15
CA ASN A 282 -22.07 8.10 -11.40
C ASN A 282 -21.99 8.81 -10.04
N PRO A 283 -23.10 9.30 -9.47
CA PRO A 283 -23.10 9.90 -8.14
C PRO A 283 -22.56 8.93 -7.08
N THR A 284 -21.99 9.47 -5.99
CA THR A 284 -21.56 8.68 -4.84
C THR A 284 -22.77 8.10 -4.14
N GLN A 285 -22.87 6.77 -4.09
CA GLN A 285 -24.01 6.11 -3.44
C GLN A 285 -23.81 6.13 -1.93
N THR A 286 -24.74 6.74 -1.21
CA THR A 286 -24.85 6.60 0.25
C THR A 286 -25.45 5.25 0.59
N GLU A 287 -24.83 4.50 1.49
CA GLU A 287 -25.41 3.26 2.00
C GLU A 287 -26.67 3.55 2.81
N ASP A 288 -27.81 3.03 2.35
CA ASP A 288 -28.99 2.86 3.18
C ASP A 288 -28.93 1.46 3.80
N THR A 289 -28.69 1.40 5.12
CA THR A 289 -28.65 0.13 5.87
C THR A 289 -30.05 -0.42 6.15
N GLY A 290 -31.12 0.24 5.68
CA GLY A 290 -32.50 -0.11 6.03
C GLY A 290 -32.86 0.14 7.49
N SER A 291 -31.89 0.61 8.30
CA SER A 291 -32.06 0.92 9.73
C SER A 291 -32.25 2.42 10.00
N GLY A 292 -32.26 3.26 8.95
CA GLY A 292 -32.29 4.72 9.06
C GLY A 292 -31.00 5.36 9.56
N VAL A 293 -29.97 4.56 9.90
CA VAL A 293 -28.63 5.03 10.25
C VAL A 293 -27.71 4.88 9.03
N PRO A 294 -27.15 5.98 8.49
CA PRO A 294 -26.14 5.89 7.44
C PRO A 294 -24.96 5.05 7.95
N SER A 295 -24.60 3.96 7.26
CA SER A 295 -23.38 3.24 7.61
C SER A 295 -22.17 4.10 7.26
N THR A 296 -21.23 4.16 8.19
CA THR A 296 -19.95 4.81 7.94
C THR A 296 -19.24 4.11 6.78
N PRO A 297 -18.82 4.86 5.74
CA PRO A 297 -18.09 4.29 4.62
C PRO A 297 -16.79 3.64 5.10
N LEU A 298 -16.32 2.62 4.38
CA LEU A 298 -15.07 1.91 4.71
C LEU A 298 -13.85 2.83 4.58
N ILE A 299 -13.89 3.78 3.65
CA ILE A 299 -12.85 4.76 3.39
C ILE A 299 -13.50 6.06 2.90
N ARG A 300 -12.92 7.20 3.26
CA ARG A 300 -13.29 8.51 2.72
C ARG A 300 -12.15 9.02 1.84
N ILE A 301 -12.48 9.33 0.60
CA ILE A 301 -11.56 9.95 -0.35
C ILE A 301 -12.29 11.18 -0.87
N HIS A 302 -11.73 12.34 -0.58
CA HIS A 302 -12.30 13.64 -0.90
C HIS A 302 -11.89 14.10 -2.30
N SER A 303 -12.59 15.12 -2.83
CA SER A 303 -12.20 15.82 -4.05
C SER A 303 -12.31 17.34 -3.96
N SER A 304 -11.41 18.04 -4.66
CA SER A 304 -11.24 19.51 -4.64
C SER A 304 -10.53 19.96 -5.90
N ARG A 305 -10.67 21.24 -6.24
CA ARG A 305 -9.94 21.83 -7.37
C ARG A 305 -8.47 22.07 -7.03
N ASP A 306 -8.20 22.49 -5.80
CA ASP A 306 -6.85 22.80 -5.32
C ASP A 306 -6.21 21.61 -4.63
N GLN A 307 -4.87 21.54 -4.67
CA GLN A 307 -4.13 20.49 -4.00
C GLN A 307 -4.27 20.63 -2.47
N PRO A 308 -4.61 19.54 -1.76
CA PRO A 308 -4.69 19.57 -0.29
C PRO A 308 -3.29 19.74 0.32
N ALA A 309 -3.20 20.54 1.40
CA ALA A 309 -1.94 20.76 2.11
C ALA A 309 -1.53 19.53 2.96
N ASP A 310 -2.47 18.94 3.70
CA ASP A 310 -2.21 17.84 4.65
C ASP A 310 -2.92 16.55 4.19
N ALA A 311 -2.38 15.92 3.15
CA ALA A 311 -2.90 14.65 2.64
C ALA A 311 -1.97 13.48 2.96
N PHE A 312 -2.56 12.36 3.41
CA PHE A 312 -1.84 11.10 3.52
C PHE A 312 -1.38 10.57 2.14
N ALA A 313 -2.26 10.75 1.15
CA ALA A 313 -2.02 10.48 -0.27
C ALA A 313 -2.94 11.40 -1.08
N ALA A 314 -2.41 12.00 -2.16
CA ALA A 314 -3.16 12.87 -3.05
C ALA A 314 -2.75 12.64 -4.50
N VAL A 315 -3.70 12.66 -5.42
CA VAL A 315 -3.47 12.47 -6.86
C VAL A 315 -4.31 13.43 -7.70
N PRO A 316 -3.76 14.03 -8.76
CA PRO A 316 -4.54 14.82 -9.70
C PRO A 316 -5.22 13.90 -10.72
N TYR A 317 -6.49 14.15 -11.01
CA TYR A 317 -7.23 13.49 -12.07
C TYR A 317 -8.33 14.41 -12.61
N HIS A 318 -8.36 14.59 -13.94
CA HIS A 318 -9.37 15.40 -14.62
C HIS A 318 -9.57 16.83 -14.06
N GLY A 319 -8.48 17.52 -13.71
CA GLY A 319 -8.52 18.90 -13.21
C GLY A 319 -8.96 19.05 -11.75
N TYR A 320 -9.09 17.93 -11.03
CA TYR A 320 -9.35 17.88 -9.59
C TYR A 320 -8.27 17.07 -8.89
N TRP A 321 -8.10 17.30 -7.59
CA TRP A 321 -7.32 16.47 -6.69
C TRP A 321 -8.24 15.52 -5.93
N PHE A 322 -7.81 14.28 -5.80
CA PHE A 322 -8.42 13.26 -4.95
C PHE A 322 -7.45 12.90 -3.84
N TRP A 323 -7.90 12.88 -2.58
CA TRP A 323 -7.01 12.60 -1.46
C TRP A 323 -7.67 11.92 -0.27
N ILE A 324 -6.82 11.34 0.57
CA ILE A 324 -7.14 10.87 1.91
C ILE A 324 -6.55 11.90 2.89
N ASP A 325 -7.38 12.47 3.76
CA ASP A 325 -6.94 13.41 4.79
C ASP A 325 -5.96 12.73 5.76
N ASP A 326 -4.83 13.37 6.08
CA ASP A 326 -3.84 12.77 6.97
C ASP A 326 -4.34 12.56 8.42
N ARG A 327 -5.39 13.28 8.80
CA ARG A 327 -6.05 13.24 10.11
C ARG A 327 -7.15 12.17 10.16
N ASP A 328 -7.57 11.61 9.02
CA ASP A 328 -8.55 10.52 8.95
C ASP A 328 -7.87 9.15 9.19
N LEU A 329 -7.65 8.84 10.47
CA LEU A 329 -7.06 7.57 10.89
C LEU A 329 -7.83 6.33 10.41
N PRO A 330 -9.18 6.26 10.48
CA PRO A 330 -9.94 5.16 9.89
C PRO A 330 -9.62 4.93 8.40
N SER A 331 -9.65 5.98 7.57
CA SER A 331 -9.36 5.86 6.13
C SER A 331 -7.91 5.47 5.86
N LYS A 332 -6.95 6.02 6.62
CA LYS A 332 -5.53 5.63 6.54
C LYS A 332 -5.31 4.16 6.87
N ARG A 333 -5.98 3.65 7.90
CA ARG A 333 -5.91 2.23 8.29
C ARG A 333 -6.52 1.34 7.21
N MET A 334 -7.67 1.72 6.65
CA MET A 334 -8.30 0.98 5.55
C MET A 334 -7.39 0.93 4.32
N PHE A 335 -6.87 2.07 3.90
CA PHE A 335 -5.98 2.16 2.74
C PHE A 335 -4.70 1.34 2.96
N SER A 336 -4.07 1.46 4.14
CA SER A 336 -2.88 0.68 4.47
C SER A 336 -3.17 -0.83 4.52
N PHE A 337 -4.35 -1.23 4.99
CA PHE A 337 -4.77 -2.63 5.02
C PHE A 337 -5.00 -3.19 3.61
N LEU A 338 -5.56 -2.39 2.69
CA LEU A 338 -5.64 -2.74 1.27
C LEU A 338 -4.25 -3.01 0.67
N MET A 339 -3.30 -2.11 0.93
CA MET A 339 -1.90 -2.27 0.47
C MET A 339 -1.28 -3.55 1.04
N PHE A 340 -1.52 -3.85 2.31
CA PHE A 340 -1.05 -5.09 2.94
C PHE A 340 -1.64 -6.35 2.27
N ILE A 341 -2.96 -6.38 2.01
CA ILE A 341 -3.59 -7.49 1.29
C ILE A 341 -2.99 -7.65 -0.11
N PHE A 342 -2.73 -6.55 -0.81
CA PHE A 342 -2.12 -6.57 -2.14
C PHE A 342 -0.75 -7.27 -2.12
N THR A 343 0.11 -6.96 -1.14
CA THR A 343 1.42 -7.64 -1.01
C THR A 343 1.34 -9.13 -0.71
N LEU A 344 0.32 -9.55 0.05
CA LEU A 344 0.14 -10.95 0.41
C LEU A 344 -0.20 -11.81 -0.81
N VAL A 345 -0.86 -11.23 -1.81
CA VAL A 345 -1.24 -11.95 -3.03
C VAL A 345 -0.15 -11.88 -4.09
N GLU A 346 0.58 -10.77 -4.18
CA GLU A 346 1.66 -10.60 -5.17
C GLU A 346 2.84 -11.56 -4.95
N THR A 347 3.16 -11.85 -3.69
CA THR A 347 4.21 -12.82 -3.30
C THR A 347 3.92 -14.29 -3.70
N GLY A 348 2.73 -14.58 -4.23
CA GLY A 348 2.38 -15.90 -4.78
C GLY A 348 2.99 -16.21 -6.15
N GLY A 349 3.58 -15.22 -6.82
CA GLY A 349 4.36 -15.42 -8.05
C GLY A 349 5.76 -15.94 -7.72
N LYS A 350 6.25 -16.97 -8.43
CA LYS A 350 7.67 -17.33 -8.38
C LYS A 350 8.49 -16.12 -8.81
N GLU A 351 9.03 -15.37 -7.87
CA GLU A 351 9.93 -14.26 -8.14
C GLU A 351 11.13 -14.78 -8.92
N GLY A 352 11.37 -14.18 -10.09
CA GLY A 352 12.61 -14.39 -10.82
C GLY A 352 13.78 -14.00 -9.92
N ALA A 353 14.84 -14.81 -9.93
CA ALA A 353 16.03 -14.60 -9.10
C ALA A 353 16.51 -13.13 -9.17
N PRO A 354 17.00 -12.55 -8.06
CA PRO A 354 17.47 -11.17 -8.04
C PRO A 354 18.56 -10.98 -9.10
N ILE A 355 18.29 -10.17 -10.11
CA ILE A 355 19.27 -9.81 -11.14
C ILE A 355 20.15 -8.71 -10.53
N VAL A 356 21.26 -9.13 -9.93
CA VAL A 356 22.33 -8.23 -9.51
C VAL A 356 23.18 -7.93 -10.74
N THR A 357 22.92 -6.81 -11.41
CA THR A 357 23.80 -6.31 -12.46
C THR A 357 24.86 -5.41 -11.84
N ILE A 358 26.05 -5.94 -11.61
CA ILE A 358 27.22 -5.12 -11.23
C ILE A 358 27.77 -4.52 -12.53
N PRO A 359 27.86 -3.19 -12.68
CA PRO A 359 28.50 -2.59 -13.84
C PRO A 359 30.00 -2.93 -13.81
N ALA A 360 30.50 -3.52 -14.90
CA ALA A 360 31.92 -3.67 -15.16
C ALA A 360 32.35 -2.53 -16.08
N GLY A 361 33.23 -1.64 -15.58
CA GLY A 361 33.87 -0.59 -16.37
C GLY A 361 33.93 0.73 -15.63
#